data_AF-A0A530APR2-F1
#
_entry.id   AF-A0A530APR2-F1
#
_cell.length_a   1.000
_cell.length_b   1.000
_cell.length_c   1.000
_cell.angle_alpha   90.00
_cell.angle_beta   90.00
_cell.angle_gamma   90.00
#
_symmetry.space_group_name_H-M   'P 1'
#
loop_
_entity.id
_entity.type
_entity.pdbx_description
1 polymer ?
#
loop_
_entity_poly.entity_id
_entity_poly.type
_entity_poly.pdbx_seq_one_letter_code
_entity_poly.pdbx_strand_id
1 'polypeptide(L)'
;MPYLPARDFIGYGEQPPQAEWPGGAKLALNIVVNYEEGAEYSIGEGDGVSETILSDLAVAPAVPGLRNRNMESLYEYGSRVGVWRLLSLFREKGVVPTFYVVGRALELNPAAGKAIAALGSDIVCHGWRWIDYAPLSEQEERQHIAMTVDAVRKTTGIDPLGWYTGRPSLNTRSLVVEHGGFLFDCDDYNDDLPY
;
A
#
# COMPACT_ATOMS: atom_id res chain seq x y z
N MET A 1 -0.70 20.43 -22.34
CA MET A 1 0.15 20.49 -21.14
C MET A 1 -0.18 19.27 -20.29
N PRO A 2 0.79 18.66 -19.59
CA PRO A 2 0.46 17.58 -18.65
C PRO A 2 -0.56 18.09 -17.63
N TYR A 3 -1.48 17.23 -17.21
CA TYR A 3 -2.38 17.51 -16.11
C TYR A 3 -1.56 17.84 -14.87
N LEU A 4 -1.83 19.00 -14.26
CA LEU A 4 -1.22 19.44 -13.02
C LEU A 4 -2.35 19.75 -12.03
N PRO A 5 -2.59 18.89 -11.04
CA PRO A 5 -3.65 19.11 -10.07
C PRO A 5 -3.40 20.40 -9.29
N ALA A 6 -4.45 21.18 -9.05
CA ALA A 6 -4.38 22.34 -8.18
C ALA A 6 -4.03 21.88 -6.75
N ARG A 7 -3.21 22.69 -6.06
CA ARG A 7 -2.84 22.43 -4.67
C ARG A 7 -3.71 23.28 -3.76
N ASP A 8 -4.35 22.63 -2.81
CA ASP A 8 -4.99 23.32 -1.69
C ASP A 8 -3.96 23.51 -0.57
N PHE A 9 -3.72 24.76 -0.19
CA PHE A 9 -2.83 25.14 0.91
C PHE A 9 -3.60 25.60 2.15
N ILE A 10 -4.92 25.68 2.07
CA ILE A 10 -5.79 26.20 3.12
C ILE A 10 -6.42 25.02 3.88
N GLY A 11 -6.98 24.04 3.16
CA GLY A 11 -7.73 22.94 3.78
C GLY A 11 -8.84 23.49 4.70
N TYR A 12 -8.94 22.96 5.92
CA TYR A 12 -9.89 23.47 6.91
C TYR A 12 -9.47 24.77 7.61
N GLY A 13 -8.23 25.24 7.46
CA GLY A 13 -7.71 26.43 8.14
C GLY A 13 -7.81 26.35 9.68
N GLU A 14 -8.12 27.49 10.33
CA GLU A 14 -8.21 27.57 11.81
C GLU A 14 -9.46 26.88 12.41
N GLN A 15 -10.38 26.39 11.57
CA GLN A 15 -11.67 25.84 12.02
C GLN A 15 -11.90 24.42 11.49
N PRO A 16 -11.09 23.44 11.91
CA PRO A 16 -11.31 22.04 11.54
C PRO A 16 -12.67 21.53 12.05
N PRO A 17 -13.35 20.67 11.27
CA PRO A 17 -14.62 20.11 11.70
C PRO A 17 -14.45 19.24 12.95
N GLN A 18 -15.52 19.12 13.73
CA GLN A 18 -15.55 18.14 14.82
C GLN A 18 -15.84 16.76 14.20
N ALA A 19 -14.90 15.83 14.33
CA ALA A 19 -15.01 14.50 13.73
C ALA A 19 -16.04 13.58 14.40
N GLU A 20 -16.54 13.95 15.59
CA GLU A 20 -17.58 13.23 16.33
C GLU A 20 -17.35 11.72 16.43
N TRP A 21 -16.11 11.31 16.77
CA TRP A 21 -15.73 9.90 16.80
C TRP A 21 -16.65 9.07 17.72
N PRO A 22 -16.92 7.80 17.36
CA PRO A 22 -17.82 6.94 18.11
C PRO A 22 -17.51 6.89 19.62
N GLY A 23 -18.56 6.90 20.45
CA GLY A 23 -18.41 6.87 21.91
C GLY A 23 -17.81 8.14 22.50
N GLY A 24 -17.71 9.24 21.74
CA GLY A 24 -17.11 10.50 22.20
C GLY A 24 -15.59 10.43 22.32
N ALA A 25 -14.94 9.53 21.56
CA ALA A 25 -13.50 9.36 21.56
C ALA A 25 -12.79 10.67 21.16
N LYS A 26 -11.63 10.91 21.75
CA LYS A 26 -10.81 12.10 21.49
C LYS A 26 -9.75 11.88 20.41
N LEU A 27 -9.55 10.63 20.01
CA LEU A 27 -8.58 10.19 19.02
C LEU A 27 -9.11 8.95 18.31
N ALA A 28 -9.00 8.92 16.99
CA ALA A 28 -9.08 7.70 16.20
C ALA A 28 -7.65 7.26 15.87
N LEU A 29 -7.27 6.04 16.29
CA LEU A 29 -5.96 5.47 16.00
C LEU A 29 -6.10 4.41 14.91
N ASN A 30 -5.52 4.66 13.73
CA ASN A 30 -5.39 3.66 12.67
C ASN A 30 -3.96 3.10 12.67
N ILE A 31 -3.81 1.79 12.92
CA ILE A 31 -2.52 1.11 12.83
C ILE A 31 -2.46 0.44 11.45
N VAL A 32 -1.53 0.90 10.62
CA VAL A 32 -1.32 0.40 9.27
C VAL A 32 -0.14 -0.55 9.22
N VAL A 33 -0.31 -1.69 8.56
CA VAL A 33 0.77 -2.63 8.23
C VAL A 33 0.87 -2.75 6.72
N ASN A 34 2.01 -2.36 6.15
CA ASN A 34 2.27 -2.59 4.74
C ASN A 34 2.71 -4.04 4.51
N TYR A 35 2.26 -4.63 3.40
CA TYR A 35 2.67 -5.93 2.91
C TYR A 35 3.13 -5.79 1.47
N GLU A 36 4.44 -5.63 1.30
CA GLU A 36 5.09 -5.20 0.05
C GLU A 36 6.05 -6.28 -0.47
N GLU A 37 6.43 -7.21 0.38
CA GLU A 37 7.56 -8.09 0.17
C GLU A 37 7.30 -9.15 -0.92
N GLY A 38 8.16 -9.14 -1.93
CA GLY A 38 8.03 -9.89 -3.18
C GLY A 38 7.54 -9.04 -4.36
N ALA A 39 7.18 -7.77 -4.13
CA ALA A 39 6.68 -6.87 -5.16
C ALA A 39 7.51 -5.60 -5.35
N GLU A 40 8.59 -5.44 -4.58
CA GLU A 40 9.59 -4.39 -4.71
C GLU A 40 10.37 -4.46 -6.04
N TYR A 41 11.22 -3.47 -6.31
CA TYR A 41 12.08 -3.49 -7.50
C TYR A 41 13.00 -4.73 -7.52
N SER A 42 12.94 -5.49 -8.60
CA SER A 42 13.70 -6.73 -8.75
C SER A 42 14.06 -7.01 -10.21
N ILE A 43 15.29 -7.50 -10.41
CA ILE A 43 15.72 -8.05 -11.71
C ILE A 43 14.80 -9.20 -12.14
N GLY A 44 14.30 -10.00 -11.18
CA GLY A 44 13.42 -11.14 -11.45
C GLY A 44 12.04 -10.76 -11.97
N GLU A 45 11.58 -9.55 -11.65
CA GLU A 45 10.29 -9.00 -12.11
C GLU A 45 10.46 -8.14 -13.39
N GLY A 46 11.68 -8.04 -13.92
CA GLY A 46 11.96 -7.34 -15.19
C GLY A 46 12.28 -5.85 -15.04
N ASP A 47 12.47 -5.34 -13.82
CA ASP A 47 12.63 -3.90 -13.58
C ASP A 47 14.02 -3.36 -13.97
N GLY A 48 14.99 -4.24 -14.25
CA GLY A 48 16.35 -3.87 -14.64
C GLY A 48 17.24 -3.34 -13.50
N VAL A 49 16.68 -3.12 -12.32
CA VAL A 49 17.36 -2.71 -11.08
C VAL A 49 16.87 -3.50 -9.87
N SER A 50 17.64 -3.48 -8.79
CA SER A 50 17.22 -4.01 -7.47
C SER A 50 16.69 -2.88 -6.58
N GLU A 51 15.88 -3.21 -5.59
CA GLU A 51 15.42 -2.29 -4.54
C GLU A 51 16.58 -1.69 -3.73
N THR A 52 16.36 -0.48 -3.22
CA THR A 52 17.33 0.35 -2.50
C THR A 52 16.78 1.01 -1.23
N ILE A 53 15.46 1.02 -1.01
CA ILE A 53 14.83 1.68 0.13
C ILE A 53 14.25 0.70 1.15
N LEU A 54 13.84 1.23 2.31
CA LEU A 54 13.17 0.53 3.43
C LEU A 54 13.81 -0.81 3.83
N SER A 55 15.13 -0.78 4.04
CA SER A 55 15.90 -1.94 4.48
C SER A 55 16.92 -1.57 5.55
N ASP A 56 17.50 -2.59 6.21
CA ASP A 56 18.59 -2.41 7.17
C ASP A 56 19.94 -2.07 6.51
N LEU A 57 20.02 -2.08 5.16
CA LEU A 57 21.22 -1.68 4.44
C LEU A 57 21.29 -0.16 4.33
N ALA A 58 22.51 0.38 4.38
CA ALA A 58 22.74 1.77 4.06
C ALA A 58 22.25 2.06 2.63
N VAL A 59 21.59 3.21 2.46
CA VAL A 59 21.09 3.65 1.15
C VAL A 59 22.25 3.75 0.18
N ALA A 60 22.19 2.93 -0.86
CA ALA A 60 23.14 2.90 -1.95
C ALA A 60 22.39 2.81 -3.28
N PRO A 61 22.88 3.45 -4.36
CA PRO A 61 22.28 3.31 -5.67
C PRO A 61 22.24 1.85 -6.12
N ALA A 62 21.16 1.46 -6.80
CA ALA A 62 21.10 0.15 -7.43
C ALA A 62 22.18 0.03 -8.50
N VAL A 63 22.79 -1.16 -8.62
CA VAL A 63 23.68 -1.46 -9.74
C VAL A 63 22.82 -2.05 -10.87
N PRO A 64 22.73 -1.39 -12.04
CA PRO A 64 21.87 -1.85 -13.13
C PRO A 64 22.20 -3.28 -13.57
N GLY A 65 21.16 -4.08 -13.82
CA GLY A 65 21.27 -5.46 -14.30
C GLY A 65 21.76 -6.47 -13.27
N LEU A 66 22.10 -6.06 -12.04
CA LEU A 66 22.56 -6.95 -10.98
C LEU A 66 21.53 -7.09 -9.86
N ARG A 67 21.42 -8.32 -9.35
CA ARG A 67 20.64 -8.64 -8.16
C ARG A 67 21.37 -8.20 -6.90
N ASN A 68 20.64 -7.66 -5.94
CA ASN A 68 21.12 -7.44 -4.58
C ASN A 68 20.57 -8.52 -3.64
N ARG A 69 21.31 -9.62 -3.46
CA ARG A 69 20.87 -10.75 -2.63
C ARG A 69 20.63 -10.39 -1.16
N ASN A 70 21.40 -9.43 -0.63
CA ASN A 70 21.20 -8.99 0.75
C ASN A 70 19.86 -8.26 0.88
N MET A 71 19.54 -7.39 -0.09
CA MET A 71 18.25 -6.70 -0.14
C MET A 71 17.08 -7.69 -0.25
N GLU A 72 17.15 -8.61 -1.20
CA GLU A 72 16.12 -9.67 -1.36
C GLU A 72 15.89 -10.42 -0.05
N SER A 73 16.96 -10.83 0.64
CA SER A 73 16.83 -11.57 1.90
C SER A 73 16.20 -10.77 3.05
N LEU A 74 16.33 -9.43 3.03
CA LEU A 74 15.69 -8.56 4.02
C LEU A 74 14.19 -8.46 3.76
N TYR A 75 13.76 -8.29 2.51
CA TYR A 75 12.36 -8.36 2.12
C TYR A 75 11.76 -9.74 2.39
N GLU A 76 12.47 -10.82 2.07
CA GLU A 76 12.04 -12.18 2.40
C GLU A 76 11.77 -12.35 3.91
N TYR A 77 12.49 -11.67 4.81
CA TYR A 77 12.24 -11.76 6.24
C TYR A 77 10.83 -11.29 6.62
N GLY A 78 10.38 -10.19 6.02
CA GLY A 78 9.05 -9.62 6.27
C GLY A 78 7.93 -10.62 5.95
N SER A 79 7.96 -11.21 4.76
CA SER A 79 6.98 -12.21 4.32
C SER A 79 7.11 -13.58 5.00
N ARG A 80 8.33 -13.99 5.38
CA ARG A 80 8.59 -15.31 6.00
C ARG A 80 8.39 -15.33 7.51
N VAL A 81 8.63 -14.21 8.19
CA VAL A 81 8.70 -14.15 9.66
C VAL A 81 7.93 -12.96 10.21
N GLY A 82 8.16 -11.76 9.67
CA GLY A 82 7.60 -10.51 10.18
C GLY A 82 6.07 -10.52 10.26
N VAL A 83 5.42 -10.82 9.14
CA VAL A 83 3.94 -10.82 9.03
C VAL A 83 3.28 -11.77 10.03
N TRP A 84 3.84 -12.98 10.24
CA TRP A 84 3.26 -13.96 11.16
C TRP A 84 3.39 -13.54 12.62
N ARG A 85 4.51 -12.88 12.96
CA ARG A 85 4.72 -12.31 14.30
C ARG A 85 3.73 -11.19 14.56
N LEU A 86 3.52 -10.28 13.60
CA LEU A 86 2.56 -9.20 13.71
C LEU A 86 1.12 -9.72 13.83
N LEU A 87 0.69 -10.64 12.97
CA LEU A 87 -0.64 -11.25 13.03
C LEU A 87 -0.90 -11.93 14.38
N SER A 88 0.12 -12.58 14.96
CA SER A 88 0.02 -13.19 16.29
C SER A 88 -0.12 -12.14 17.39
N LEU A 89 0.67 -11.06 17.32
CA LEU A 89 0.61 -9.95 18.27
C LEU A 89 -0.75 -9.25 18.25
N PHE A 90 -1.28 -8.92 17.07
CA PHE A 90 -2.58 -8.27 16.94
C PHE A 90 -3.71 -9.14 17.50
N ARG A 91 -3.67 -10.45 17.24
CA ARG A 91 -4.61 -11.41 17.82
C ARG A 91 -4.51 -11.45 19.36
N GLU A 92 -3.30 -11.47 19.90
CA GLU A 92 -3.07 -11.46 21.35
C GLU A 92 -3.63 -10.18 22.01
N LYS A 93 -3.45 -9.03 21.34
CA LYS A 93 -3.88 -7.73 21.86
C LYS A 93 -5.36 -7.40 21.57
N GLY A 94 -6.05 -8.22 20.76
CA GLY A 94 -7.41 -7.93 20.33
C GLY A 94 -7.51 -6.64 19.51
N VAL A 95 -6.46 -6.28 18.77
CA VAL A 95 -6.39 -5.10 17.93
C VAL A 95 -6.54 -5.52 16.48
N VAL A 96 -7.39 -4.83 15.73
CA VAL A 96 -7.62 -5.06 14.29
C VAL A 96 -6.91 -3.96 13.51
N PRO A 97 -5.77 -4.24 12.85
CA PRO A 97 -5.06 -3.25 12.03
C PRO A 97 -5.67 -3.17 10.62
N THR A 98 -5.31 -2.10 9.91
CA THR A 98 -5.49 -1.98 8.46
C THR A 98 -4.25 -2.52 7.75
N PHE A 99 -4.43 -3.36 6.74
CA PHE A 99 -3.32 -3.84 5.91
C PHE A 99 -3.32 -3.16 4.56
N TYR A 100 -2.18 -2.54 4.21
CA TYR A 100 -1.92 -2.01 2.88
C TYR A 100 -1.19 -3.08 2.09
N VAL A 101 -1.87 -3.70 1.13
CA VAL A 101 -1.39 -4.93 0.49
C VAL A 101 -1.08 -4.74 -0.98
N VAL A 102 0.15 -5.08 -1.38
CA VAL A 102 0.56 -5.03 -2.78
C VAL A 102 0.05 -6.30 -3.48
N GLY A 103 -0.62 -6.12 -4.62
CA GLY A 103 -1.29 -7.22 -5.32
C GLY A 103 -0.36 -8.39 -5.68
N ARG A 104 0.82 -8.08 -6.22
CA ARG A 104 1.83 -9.08 -6.58
C ARG A 104 2.37 -9.83 -5.35
N ALA A 105 2.56 -9.14 -4.22
CA ALA A 105 3.02 -9.77 -2.97
C ALA A 105 2.01 -10.78 -2.46
N LEU A 106 0.70 -10.46 -2.52
CA LEU A 106 -0.35 -11.41 -2.17
C LEU A 106 -0.47 -12.58 -3.14
N GLU A 107 -0.26 -12.35 -4.44
CA GLU A 107 -0.24 -13.43 -5.43
C GLU A 107 0.89 -14.44 -5.14
N LEU A 108 2.07 -13.94 -4.74
CA LEU A 108 3.21 -14.79 -4.37
C LEU A 108 3.01 -15.49 -3.02
N ASN A 109 2.28 -14.88 -2.10
CA ASN A 109 1.99 -15.46 -0.78
C ASN A 109 0.51 -15.41 -0.40
N PRO A 110 -0.34 -16.24 -1.05
CA PRO A 110 -1.78 -16.25 -0.80
C PRO A 110 -2.13 -16.71 0.62
N ALA A 111 -1.23 -17.41 1.31
CA ALA A 111 -1.42 -17.80 2.70
C ALA A 111 -1.43 -16.58 3.65
N ALA A 112 -0.60 -15.57 3.37
CA ALA A 112 -0.61 -14.31 4.13
C ALA A 112 -1.95 -13.57 3.95
N GLY A 113 -2.43 -13.45 2.70
CA GLY A 113 -3.74 -12.83 2.41
C GLY A 113 -4.90 -13.48 3.16
N LYS A 114 -4.95 -14.82 3.19
CA LYS A 114 -5.96 -15.57 3.97
C LYS A 114 -5.84 -15.31 5.47
N ALA A 115 -4.62 -15.23 6.00
CA ALA A 115 -4.39 -15.02 7.43
C ALA A 115 -4.72 -13.59 7.87
N ILE A 116 -4.44 -12.60 7.02
CA ILE A 116 -4.84 -11.19 7.20
C ILE A 116 -6.38 -11.11 7.23
N ALA A 117 -7.06 -11.70 6.26
CA ALA A 117 -8.53 -11.73 6.21
C ALA A 117 -9.12 -12.43 7.45
N ALA A 118 -8.53 -13.54 7.89
CA ALA A 118 -8.98 -14.28 9.08
C ALA A 118 -8.78 -13.51 10.40
N LEU A 119 -7.89 -12.50 10.44
CA LEU A 119 -7.76 -11.60 11.58
C LEU A 119 -8.93 -10.60 11.65
N GLY A 120 -9.69 -10.42 10.56
CA GLY A 120 -10.75 -9.42 10.43
C GLY A 120 -10.22 -8.02 10.11
N SER A 121 -8.97 -7.92 9.64
CA SER A 121 -8.35 -6.66 9.24
C SER A 121 -9.08 -5.98 8.09
N ASP A 122 -9.12 -4.65 8.11
CA ASP A 122 -9.40 -3.86 6.92
C ASP A 122 -8.25 -4.03 5.91
N ILE A 123 -8.58 -4.03 4.61
CA ILE A 123 -7.63 -4.28 3.53
C ILE A 123 -7.74 -3.17 2.49
N VAL A 124 -6.64 -2.45 2.34
CA VAL A 124 -6.47 -1.35 1.39
C VAL A 124 -5.51 -1.82 0.31
N CYS A 125 -5.88 -1.60 -0.95
CA CYS A 125 -5.03 -1.91 -2.08
C CYS A 125 -3.78 -1.03 -2.07
N HIS A 126 -2.60 -1.64 -2.18
CA HIS A 126 -1.31 -0.93 -2.20
C HIS A 126 -0.59 -0.98 -3.57
N GLY A 127 -1.33 -0.81 -4.67
CA GLY A 127 -0.76 -0.98 -6.01
C GLY A 127 -0.51 -2.44 -6.41
N TRP A 128 -0.20 -2.69 -7.68
CA TRP A 128 0.09 -4.05 -8.18
C TRP A 128 1.52 -4.44 -7.87
N ARG A 129 2.43 -3.50 -8.11
CA ARG A 129 3.84 -3.54 -7.75
C ARG A 129 4.15 -2.42 -6.76
N TRP A 130 5.18 -2.62 -5.95
CA TRP A 130 5.69 -1.59 -5.04
C TRP A 130 6.86 -0.87 -5.69
N ILE A 131 6.54 0.03 -6.62
CA ILE A 131 7.48 0.78 -7.44
C ILE A 131 7.09 2.26 -7.50
N ASP A 132 7.88 3.10 -8.16
CA ASP A 132 7.47 4.46 -8.54
C ASP A 132 6.50 4.40 -9.72
N TYR A 133 5.29 4.96 -9.56
CA TYR A 133 4.27 5.02 -10.61
C TYR A 133 4.41 6.26 -11.50
N ALA A 134 5.23 7.26 -11.12
CA ALA A 134 5.44 8.46 -11.92
C ALA A 134 5.82 8.21 -13.40
N PRO A 135 6.63 7.19 -13.77
CA PRO A 135 6.98 6.94 -15.16
C PRO A 135 5.97 6.06 -15.93
N LEU A 136 4.96 5.49 -15.27
CA LEU A 136 4.00 4.59 -15.91
C LEU A 136 3.05 5.36 -16.83
N SER A 137 2.63 4.73 -17.91
CA SER A 137 1.49 5.23 -18.68
C SER A 137 0.18 5.04 -17.92
N GLU A 138 -0.82 5.87 -18.19
CA GLU A 138 -2.17 5.71 -17.62
C GLU A 138 -2.77 4.32 -17.90
N GLN A 139 -2.44 3.72 -19.04
CA GLN A 139 -2.92 2.38 -19.39
C GLN A 139 -2.32 1.31 -18.48
N GLU A 140 -1.00 1.34 -18.27
CA GLU A 140 -0.31 0.41 -17.37
C GLU A 140 -0.79 0.58 -15.94
N GLU A 141 -0.94 1.82 -15.47
CA GLU A 141 -1.41 2.11 -14.12
C GLU A 141 -2.86 1.66 -13.90
N ARG A 142 -3.77 1.89 -14.87
CA ARG A 142 -5.14 1.37 -14.82
C ARG A 142 -5.18 -0.15 -14.78
N GLN A 143 -4.30 -0.81 -15.53
CA GLN A 143 -4.16 -2.26 -15.48
C GLN A 143 -3.66 -2.71 -14.10
N HIS A 144 -2.67 -2.03 -13.52
CA HIS A 144 -2.18 -2.31 -12.17
C HIS A 144 -3.31 -2.19 -11.14
N ILE A 145 -4.14 -1.14 -11.18
CA ILE A 145 -5.30 -0.99 -10.29
C ILE A 145 -6.23 -2.23 -10.38
N ALA A 146 -6.62 -2.62 -11.59
CA ALA A 146 -7.50 -3.76 -11.79
C ALA A 146 -6.87 -5.09 -11.30
N MET A 147 -5.59 -5.29 -11.57
CA MET A 147 -4.85 -6.49 -11.13
C MET A 147 -4.73 -6.57 -9.61
N THR A 148 -4.50 -5.44 -8.93
CA THR A 148 -4.45 -5.40 -7.46
C THR A 148 -5.78 -5.80 -6.85
N VAL A 149 -6.89 -5.23 -7.33
CA VAL A 149 -8.23 -5.54 -6.82
C VAL A 149 -8.54 -7.03 -7.01
N ASP A 150 -8.22 -7.58 -8.18
CA ASP A 150 -8.42 -9.00 -8.47
C ASP A 150 -7.56 -9.92 -7.56
N ALA A 151 -6.30 -9.57 -7.34
CA ALA A 151 -5.41 -10.33 -6.45
C ALA A 151 -5.88 -10.28 -4.99
N VAL A 152 -6.32 -9.13 -4.50
CA VAL A 152 -6.91 -8.99 -3.16
C VAL A 152 -8.15 -9.89 -3.06
N ARG A 153 -9.12 -9.74 -3.95
CA ARG A 153 -10.34 -10.57 -3.97
C ARG A 153 -10.05 -12.06 -3.97
N LYS A 154 -9.13 -12.52 -4.82
CA LYS A 154 -8.77 -13.93 -4.95
C LYS A 154 -8.11 -14.50 -3.69
N THR A 155 -7.32 -13.70 -2.99
CA THR A 155 -6.51 -14.17 -1.86
C THR A 155 -7.19 -13.99 -0.50
N THR A 156 -8.03 -12.96 -0.36
CA THR A 156 -8.69 -12.57 0.90
C THR A 156 -10.18 -12.87 0.90
N GLY A 157 -10.82 -12.93 -0.28
CA GLY A 157 -12.28 -13.00 -0.42
C GLY A 157 -12.99 -11.68 -0.16
N ILE A 158 -12.25 -10.57 0.00
CA ILE A 158 -12.77 -9.24 0.34
C ILE A 158 -12.70 -8.32 -0.88
N ASP A 159 -13.74 -7.52 -1.07
CA ASP A 159 -13.72 -6.37 -1.98
C ASP A 159 -13.04 -5.19 -1.28
N PRO A 160 -11.83 -4.77 -1.71
CA PRO A 160 -11.12 -3.67 -1.07
C PRO A 160 -11.84 -2.34 -1.33
N LEU A 161 -11.96 -1.52 -0.28
CA LEU A 161 -12.65 -0.22 -0.34
C LEU A 161 -11.69 0.98 -0.22
N GLY A 162 -10.42 0.75 0.06
CA GLY A 162 -9.40 1.79 0.10
C GLY A 162 -8.29 1.58 -0.93
N TRP A 163 -7.64 2.67 -1.32
CA TRP A 163 -6.44 2.65 -2.16
C TRP A 163 -5.31 3.51 -1.58
N TYR A 164 -4.06 3.04 -1.72
CA TYR A 164 -2.85 3.79 -1.41
C TYR A 164 -1.71 3.36 -2.34
N THR A 165 -0.95 4.28 -2.91
CA THR A 165 0.18 3.95 -3.82
C THR A 165 1.52 4.24 -3.16
N GLY A 166 1.59 5.26 -2.33
CA GLY A 166 2.80 5.77 -1.69
C GLY A 166 3.64 6.62 -2.65
N ARG A 167 4.03 6.05 -3.79
CA ARG A 167 4.76 6.74 -4.87
C ARG A 167 3.88 6.89 -6.13
N PRO A 168 2.79 7.68 -6.06
CA PRO A 168 1.82 7.80 -7.14
C PRO A 168 2.36 8.59 -8.35
N SER A 169 1.74 8.35 -9.50
CA SER A 169 1.79 9.24 -10.66
C SER A 169 0.85 10.45 -10.48
N LEU A 170 0.91 11.42 -11.40
CA LEU A 170 -0.06 12.52 -11.44
C LEU A 170 -1.49 12.05 -11.77
N ASN A 171 -1.65 10.84 -12.32
CA ASN A 171 -2.92 10.29 -12.76
C ASN A 171 -3.55 9.34 -11.74
N THR A 172 -2.77 8.82 -10.78
CA THR A 172 -3.19 7.77 -9.84
C THR A 172 -4.56 8.03 -9.22
N ARG A 173 -4.74 9.16 -8.52
CA ARG A 173 -6.00 9.46 -7.82
C ARG A 173 -7.17 9.58 -8.79
N SER A 174 -6.96 10.13 -9.99
CA SER A 174 -8.00 10.17 -11.03
C SER A 174 -8.38 8.78 -11.52
N LEU A 175 -7.41 7.87 -11.68
CA LEU A 175 -7.65 6.49 -12.10
C LEU A 175 -8.34 5.67 -11.00
N VAL A 176 -8.03 5.94 -9.73
CA VAL A 176 -8.72 5.35 -8.56
C VAL A 176 -10.20 5.76 -8.56
N VAL A 177 -10.50 7.05 -8.79
CA VAL A 177 -11.86 7.55 -8.95
C VAL A 177 -12.54 6.94 -10.19
N GLU A 178 -11.84 6.86 -11.33
CA GLU A 178 -12.34 6.25 -12.56
C GLU A 178 -12.74 4.77 -12.36
N HIS A 179 -11.97 4.01 -11.58
CA HIS A 179 -12.27 2.62 -11.25
C HIS A 179 -13.60 2.47 -10.48
N GLY A 180 -13.95 3.46 -9.63
CA GLY A 180 -15.28 3.58 -9.01
C GLY A 180 -15.61 2.56 -7.90
N GLY A 181 -14.66 1.70 -7.54
CA GLY A 181 -14.84 0.66 -6.51
C GLY A 181 -14.39 1.05 -5.10
N PHE A 182 -13.79 2.21 -4.91
CA PHE A 182 -13.18 2.63 -3.65
C PHE A 182 -14.02 3.70 -2.94
N LEU A 183 -14.02 3.66 -1.61
CA LEU A 183 -14.63 4.66 -0.72
C LEU A 183 -13.65 5.78 -0.35
N PHE A 184 -12.35 5.48 -0.29
CA PHE A 184 -11.32 6.45 0.09
C PHE A 184 -9.97 6.15 -0.59
N ASP A 185 -9.11 7.15 -0.63
CA ASP A 185 -7.69 7.02 -0.96
C ASP A 185 -6.82 7.60 0.16
N CYS A 186 -5.58 7.14 0.28
CA CYS A 186 -4.64 7.61 1.29
C CYS A 186 -3.35 8.21 0.72
N ASP A 187 -3.32 8.55 -0.58
CA ASP A 187 -2.16 9.18 -1.23
C ASP A 187 -2.11 10.70 -0.93
N ASP A 188 -2.34 11.06 0.34
CA ASP A 188 -2.19 12.41 0.84
C ASP A 188 -1.71 12.42 2.30
N TYR A 189 -0.91 13.42 2.65
CA TYR A 189 -0.19 13.52 3.93
C TYR A 189 -0.37 14.90 4.57
N ASN A 190 -1.42 15.61 4.20
CA ASN A 190 -1.55 17.05 4.42
C ASN A 190 -2.62 17.48 5.45
N ASP A 191 -3.23 16.55 6.17
CA ASP A 191 -4.24 16.85 7.20
C ASP A 191 -4.25 15.80 8.32
N ASP A 192 -4.80 16.18 9.48
CA ASP A 192 -5.06 15.31 10.63
C ASP A 192 -6.47 14.66 10.56
N LEU A 193 -7.32 15.11 9.63
CA LEU A 193 -8.69 14.63 9.40
C LEU A 193 -8.94 14.22 7.94
N PRO A 194 -9.84 13.26 7.68
CA PRO A 194 -10.36 13.00 6.33
C PRO A 194 -11.11 14.21 5.77
N TYR A 195 -11.08 14.41 4.45
CA TYR A 195 -11.75 15.51 3.74
C TYR A 195 -12.34 15.09 2.40
#